data_AF-A0A846ZYN8-F1
#
_entry.id   AF-A0A846ZYN8-F1
#
_cell.length_a   1.000
_cell.length_b   1.000
_cell.length_c   1.000
_cell.angle_alpha   90.00
_cell.angle_beta   90.00
_cell.angle_gamma   90.00
#
_symmetry.space_group_name_H-M   'P 1'
#
loop_
_entity.id
_entity.type
_entity.pdbx_description
1 polymer ?
#
loop_
_entity_poly.entity_id
_entity_poly.type
_entity_poly.pdbx_seq_one_letter_code
_entity_poly.pdbx_strand_id
1 'polypeptide(L)' 'MAKQQIMTVASFKQLLVQFENEITEDFQVWLSSDEEGNTFLPMLCDPQLCLAIDPAHKRIVLFPSHQ' A
#
# COMPACT_ATOMS: atom_id res chain seq x y z
N MET A 1 -17.53 -8.51 14.75
CA MET A 1 -16.77 -7.66 13.81
C MET A 1 -15.30 -7.86 14.10
N ALA A 2 -14.53 -8.44 13.18
CA ALA A 2 -13.09 -8.56 13.36
C ALA A 2 -12.48 -7.16 13.41
N LYS A 3 -11.60 -6.91 14.39
CA LYS A 3 -10.91 -5.63 14.53
C LYS A 3 -10.02 -5.46 13.30
N GLN A 4 -10.38 -4.57 12.37
CA GLN A 4 -9.56 -4.27 11.20
C GLN A 4 -8.18 -3.82 11.70
N GLN A 5 -7.12 -4.48 11.22
CA GLN A 5 -5.75 -4.13 11.59
C GLN A 5 -5.28 -3.04 10.63
N ILE A 6 -5.13 -1.83 11.15
CA ILE A 6 -4.63 -0.67 10.41
C ILE A 6 -3.11 -0.75 10.35
N MET A 7 -2.56 -0.55 9.15
CA MET A 7 -1.12 -0.54 8.91
C MET A 7 -0.45 0.63 9.63
N THR A 8 0.60 0.34 10.38
CA THR A 8 1.47 1.36 10.98
C THR A 8 2.69 1.61 10.09
N VAL A 9 3.38 2.74 10.28
CA VAL A 9 4.66 3.02 9.59
C VAL A 9 5.70 1.93 9.85
N ALA A 10 5.75 1.37 11.07
CA ALA A 10 6.68 0.29 11.40
C ALA A 10 6.37 -0.98 10.58
N SER A 11 5.10 -1.35 10.48
CA SER A 11 4.63 -2.48 9.67
C SER A 11 4.87 -2.23 8.18
N PHE A 12 4.65 -1.02 7.69
CA PHE A 12 4.90 -0.66 6.29
C PHE A 12 6.39 -0.76 5.94
N LYS A 13 7.28 -0.29 6.81
CA LYS A 13 8.73 -0.46 6.62
C LYS A 13 9.12 -1.94 6.53
N GLN A 14 8.58 -2.77 7.42
CA GLN A 14 8.81 -4.22 7.38
C GLN A 14 8.30 -4.83 6.08
N LEU A 15 7.14 -4.39 5.60
CA LEU A 15 6.57 -4.85 4.33
C LEU A 15 7.48 -4.48 3.14
N LEU A 16 7.98 -3.25 3.08
CA LEU A 16 8.91 -2.84 2.01
C LEU A 16 10.20 -3.65 2.02
N VAL A 17 10.72 -4.03 3.20
CA VAL A 17 11.88 -4.93 3.32
C VAL A 17 11.58 -6.32 2.74
N GLN A 18 10.36 -6.84 2.89
CA GLN A 18 9.99 -8.14 2.29
C GLN A 18 10.06 -8.12 0.76
N PHE A 19 9.87 -6.95 0.15
CA PHE A 19 9.90 -6.75 -1.29
C PHE A 19 11.21 -6.14 -1.80
N GLU A 20 12.27 -6.11 -0.99
CA GLU A 20 13.55 -5.45 -1.34
C GLU A 20 14.20 -6.00 -2.62
N ASN A 21 13.92 -7.26 -2.97
CA ASN A 21 14.43 -7.89 -4.19
C ASN A 21 13.60 -7.58 -5.44
N GLU A 22 12.36 -7.10 -5.25
CA GLU A 22 11.41 -6.78 -6.32
C GLU A 22 11.30 -5.28 -6.57
N ILE A 23 11.52 -4.48 -5.52
CA ILE A 23 11.42 -3.03 -5.51
C ILE A 23 12.83 -2.44 -5.47
N THR A 24 13.23 -1.79 -6.55
CA THR A 24 14.48 -1.05 -6.63
C THR A 24 14.28 0.44 -6.30
N GLU A 25 15.37 1.19 -6.12
CA GLU A 25 15.35 2.60 -5.68
C GLU A 25 14.56 3.55 -6.60
N ASP A 26 14.29 3.14 -7.84
CA ASP A 26 13.60 3.90 -8.86
C ASP A 26 12.08 3.65 -8.92
N PHE A 27 11.54 2.83 -8.00
CA PHE A 27 10.10 2.63 -7.90
C PHE A 27 9.39 3.87 -7.33
N GLN A 28 8.31 4.27 -7.99
CA GLN A 28 7.45 5.36 -7.52
C GLN A 28 6.36 4.82 -6.59
N VAL A 29 6.03 5.59 -5.55
CA VAL A 29 4.89 5.30 -4.67
C VAL A 29 3.68 6.10 -5.14
N TRP A 30 2.63 5.38 -5.51
CA TRP A 30 1.36 5.95 -5.98
C TRP A 30 0.27 5.66 -4.95
N LEU A 31 -0.58 6.64 -4.69
CA LEU A 31 -1.76 6.50 -3.85
C LEU A 31 -2.97 6.41 -4.76
N SER A 32 -3.70 5.30 -4.68
CA SER A 32 -5.03 5.20 -5.28
C SER A 32 -6.03 5.92 -4.37
N SER A 33 -6.90 6.75 -4.92
CA SER A 33 -8.02 7.37 -4.20
C SER A 33 -9.34 7.01 -4.87
N ASP A 34 -10.45 7.11 -4.15
CA ASP A 34 -11.75 7.25 -4.81
C ASP A 34 -11.77 8.52 -5.68
N GLU A 35 -12.69 8.55 -6.66
CA GLU A 35 -12.75 9.57 -7.73
C GLU A 35 -12.85 11.02 -7.21
N GLU A 36 -13.20 11.20 -5.94
CA GLU A 36 -13.45 12.51 -5.34
C GLU A 36 -12.31 13.00 -4.43
N GLY A 37 -11.41 12.13 -3.95
CA GLY A 37 -10.24 12.54 -3.17
C GLY A 37 -10.56 13.21 -1.82
N ASN A 38 -11.81 13.13 -1.37
CA ASN A 38 -12.33 13.89 -0.23
C ASN A 38 -12.11 13.19 1.12
N THR A 39 -11.72 11.91 1.11
CA THR A 39 -11.65 11.08 2.31
C THR A 39 -10.26 10.49 2.52
N PHE A 40 -9.67 10.74 3.69
CA PHE A 40 -8.48 10.03 4.12
C PHE A 40 -8.88 8.68 4.73
N LEU A 41 -8.43 7.59 4.09
CA LEU A 41 -8.76 6.23 4.50
C LEU A 41 -7.52 5.49 5.01
N PRO A 42 -7.64 4.65 6.04
CA PRO A 42 -6.52 3.87 6.56
C PRO A 42 -6.15 2.76 5.58
N MET A 43 -4.86 2.43 5.46
CA MET A 43 -4.44 1.17 4.84
C MET A 43 -4.62 0.00 5.81
N LEU A 44 -5.09 -1.14 5.32
CA LEU A 44 -5.13 -2.38 6.10
C LEU A 44 -3.73 -3.02 6.15
N CYS A 45 -3.45 -3.80 7.19
CA CYS A 45 -2.21 -4.57 7.29
C CYS A 45 -2.07 -5.69 6.25
N ASP A 46 -3.15 -6.06 5.56
CA ASP A 46 -3.14 -7.12 4.56
C ASP A 46 -2.67 -6.56 3.19
N PRO A 47 -1.44 -6.88 2.75
CA PRO A 47 -0.86 -6.35 1.52
C PRO A 47 -1.67 -6.73 0.28
N GLN A 48 -2.36 -7.88 0.28
CA GLN A 48 -3.16 -8.32 -0.88
C GLN A 48 -4.36 -7.42 -1.13
N LEU A 49 -4.80 -6.70 -0.09
CA LEU A 49 -5.94 -5.79 -0.15
C LEU A 49 -5.52 -4.32 -0.31
N CYS A 50 -4.24 -4.00 -0.06
CA CYS A 50 -3.79 -2.61 0.05
C CYS A 50 -2.54 -2.26 -0.76
N LEU A 51 -1.91 -3.22 -1.46
CA LEU A 51 -0.67 -2.99 -2.19
C LEU A 51 -0.64 -3.78 -3.51
N ALA A 52 -0.27 -3.11 -4.59
CA ALA A 52 0.12 -3.74 -5.85
C ALA A 52 1.51 -3.26 -6.28
N ILE A 53 2.33 -4.19 -6.76
CA ILE A 53 3.63 -3.90 -7.37
C ILE A 53 3.48 -4.13 -8.88
N ASP A 54 3.83 -3.11 -9.66
CA ASP A 54 3.91 -3.19 -11.12
C ASP A 54 5.36 -2.95 -11.54
N PRO A 55 6.15 -4.02 -11.69
CA PRO A 55 7.56 -3.92 -12.05
C PRO A 55 7.79 -3.36 -13.45
N ALA A 56 6.84 -3.58 -14.37
CA ALA A 56 6.97 -3.11 -15.76
C ALA A 56 6.99 -1.58 -15.83
N HIS A 57 6.23 -0.92 -14.95
CA HIS A 57 6.18 0.53 -14.84
C HIS A 57 6.90 1.09 -13.60
N LYS A 58 7.62 0.23 -12.86
CA LYS A 58 8.36 0.59 -11.64
C LYS A 58 7.52 1.40 -10.66
N ARG A 59 6.37 0.87 -10.28
CA ARG A 59 5.46 1.55 -9.35
C ARG A 59 4.91 0.60 -8.30
N ILE A 60 4.74 1.13 -7.10
CA ILE A 60 3.98 0.54 -6.01
C ILE A 60 2.72 1.36 -5.89
N VAL A 61 1.56 0.72 -5.98
CA VAL A 61 0.26 1.36 -5.80
C VAL A 61 -0.30 0.94 -4.46
N LEU A 62 -0.59 1.93 -3.62
CA LEU A 62 -1.21 1.71 -2.31
C LEU A 62 -2.72 1.97 -2.44
N PHE A 63 -3.52 1.02 -1.97
CA PHE A 63 -4.98 1.12 -1.92
C PHE A 63 -5.41 1.40 -0.47
N PRO A 64 -5.87 2.62 -0.16
CA PRO A 64 -6.54 2.91 1.09
C PRO A 64 -7.79 2.03 1.22
N SER A 65 -8.10 1.60 2.45
CA SER A 65 -9.27 0.74 2.71
C SER A 65 -10.57 1.49 2.43
N HIS A 66 -11.21 1.18 1.32
CA HIS A 66 -12.66 1.28 1.21
C HIS A 66 -13.25 0.02 1.86
N GLN A 67 -14.26 0.17 2.72
CA GLN A 67 -15.03 -0.99 3.20
C GLN A 67 -15.85 -1.59 2.06
#